data_AF-A0A485KF62-F1
#
_entry.id   AF-A0A485KF62-F1
#
_cell.length_a   1.000
_cell.length_b   1.000
_cell.length_c   1.000
_cell.angle_alpha   90.00
_cell.angle_beta   90.00
_cell.angle_gamma   90.00
#
_symmetry.space_group_name_H-M   'P 1'
#
loop_
_entity.id
_entity.type
_entity.pdbx_description
1 polymer ?
#
loop_
_entity_poly.entity_id
_entity_poly.type
_entity_poly.pdbx_seq_one_letter_code
_entity_poly.pdbx_strand_id
1 'polypeptide(L)'
;MVYGAAVPRIAWDYLVPVVQANLNQTPVASLENRSPLECFSAREPITILDMASDAAGVPVNVKVDWSKASIQKTLLRMHASMRHLHKTILDKNEARQLKAINKTFDYDAINADVCDYMLL
;
A
#
# COMPACT_ATOMS: atom_id res chain seq x y z
N MET A 1 -26.43 2.28 26.27
CA MET A 1 -24.98 2.08 26.47
C MET A 1 -24.55 0.92 25.58
N VAL A 2 -23.95 1.20 24.42
CA VAL A 2 -23.46 0.15 23.51
C VAL A 2 -21.96 0.03 23.70
N TYR A 3 -21.52 -1.13 24.17
CA TYR A 3 -20.12 -1.46 24.36
C TYR A 3 -19.36 -1.36 23.04
N GLY A 4 -18.28 -0.60 23.04
CA GLY A 4 -17.36 -0.50 21.92
C GLY A 4 -16.74 -1.87 21.62
N ALA A 5 -16.93 -2.35 20.39
CA ALA A 5 -16.25 -3.54 19.90
C ALA A 5 -14.73 -3.28 19.92
N ALA A 6 -14.03 -3.92 20.85
CA ALA A 6 -12.58 -3.89 20.92
C ALA A 6 -12.02 -4.57 19.66
N VAL A 7 -11.34 -3.78 18.82
CA VAL A 7 -10.53 -4.28 17.72
C VAL A 7 -9.46 -5.21 18.33
N PRO A 8 -9.33 -6.47 17.90
CA PRO A 8 -8.41 -7.41 18.53
C PRO A 8 -6.96 -6.94 18.35
N ARG A 9 -6.24 -6.75 19.47
CA ARG A 9 -4.83 -6.31 19.52
C ARG A 9 -3.82 -7.27 18.87
N ILE A 10 -4.29 -8.42 18.35
CA ILE A 10 -3.49 -9.63 18.17
C ILE A 10 -2.68 -9.62 16.87
N ALA A 11 -2.94 -8.71 15.92
CA ALA A 11 -2.19 -8.68 14.66
C ALA A 11 -0.91 -7.85 14.72
N TRP A 12 -0.87 -6.79 15.52
CA TRP A 12 0.21 -5.79 15.44
C TRP A 12 1.54 -6.33 15.99
N ASP A 13 1.50 -7.08 17.08
CA ASP A 13 2.70 -7.64 17.71
C ASP A 13 3.50 -8.55 16.76
N TYR A 14 2.83 -9.24 15.83
CA TYR A 14 3.48 -10.05 14.78
C TYR A 14 3.97 -9.21 13.59
N LEU A 15 3.36 -8.05 13.34
CA LEU A 15 3.70 -7.18 12.22
C LEU A 15 4.83 -6.21 12.55
N VAL A 16 5.04 -5.88 13.83
CA VAL A 16 6.09 -4.93 14.25
C VAL A 16 7.47 -5.29 13.70
N PRO A 17 7.98 -6.54 13.80
CA PRO A 17 9.28 -6.89 13.25
C PRO A 17 9.35 -6.73 11.73
N VAL A 18 8.27 -7.06 11.02
CA VAL A 18 8.18 -6.96 9.55
C VAL A 18 8.15 -5.51 9.12
N VAL A 19 7.34 -4.67 9.77
CA VAL A 19 7.26 -3.23 9.51
C VAL A 19 8.60 -2.57 9.79
N GLN A 20 9.25 -2.90 10.90
CA GLN A 20 10.56 -2.35 11.26
C GLN A 20 11.64 -2.74 10.26
N ALA A 21 11.68 -4.00 9.81
CA ALA A 21 12.61 -4.45 8.78
C ALA A 21 12.42 -3.68 7.47
N ASN A 22 11.18 -3.55 7.01
CA ASN A 22 10.85 -2.82 5.78
C ASN A 22 11.24 -1.34 5.86
N LEU A 23 10.92 -0.65 6.96
CA LEU A 23 11.25 0.77 7.13
C LEU A 23 12.76 1.00 7.17
N ASN A 24 13.50 0.14 7.89
CA ASN A 24 14.95 0.30 8.00
C ASN A 24 15.69 -0.01 6.69
N GLN A 25 15.09 -0.79 5.79
CA GLN A 25 15.67 -1.16 4.49
C GLN A 25 15.17 -0.28 3.32
N THR A 26 14.20 0.62 3.54
CA THR A 26 13.66 1.47 2.47
C THR A 26 14.48 2.75 2.34
N PRO A 27 15.01 3.06 1.14
CA PRO A 27 15.69 4.33 0.90
C PRO A 27 14.78 5.55 1.06
N VAL A 28 15.31 6.61 1.66
CA VAL A 28 14.57 7.87 1.87
C VAL A 28 15.37 9.08 1.39
N ALA A 29 14.67 10.08 0.85
CA ALA A 29 15.29 11.26 0.25
C ALA A 29 16.15 12.06 1.24
N SER A 30 15.78 12.08 2.53
CA SER A 30 16.52 12.76 3.60
C SER A 30 17.89 12.14 3.89
N LEU A 31 18.12 10.89 3.48
CA LEU A 31 19.38 10.17 3.63
C LEU A 31 20.10 10.01 2.28
N GLU A 32 19.93 10.96 1.37
CA GLU A 32 20.53 10.93 0.02
C GLU A 32 20.11 9.69 -0.78
N ASN A 33 18.85 9.27 -0.66
CA ASN A 33 18.31 8.03 -1.24
C ASN A 33 19.04 6.76 -0.75
N ARG A 34 19.51 6.77 0.50
CA ARG A 34 19.94 5.57 1.24
C ARG A 34 18.91 5.21 2.32
N SER A 35 18.91 3.95 2.72
CA SER A 35 18.09 3.40 3.79
C SER A 35 18.75 3.64 5.16
N PRO A 36 17.96 3.72 6.26
CA PRO A 36 18.51 3.82 7.60
C PRO A 36 19.53 2.71 7.93
N LEU A 37 19.30 1.49 7.43
CA LEU A 37 20.22 0.36 7.62
C LEU A 37 21.57 0.56 6.92
N GLU A 38 21.60 1.17 5.73
CA GLU A 38 22.85 1.52 5.04
C GLU A 38 23.65 2.54 5.81
N CYS A 39 22.97 3.59 6.27
CA CYS A 39 23.59 4.66 7.04
C CYS A 39 24.15 4.14 8.37
N PHE A 40 23.42 3.23 9.03
CA PHE A 40 23.86 2.63 10.30
C PHE A 40 25.00 1.62 10.12
N SER A 41 24.91 0.76 9.09
CA SER A 41 25.84 -0.36 8.90
C SER A 41 27.06 0.00 8.07
N ALA A 42 27.08 1.18 7.44
CA ALA A 42 28.09 1.62 6.47
C ALA A 42 28.38 0.57 5.37
N ARG A 43 27.36 -0.22 5.02
CA ARG A 43 27.39 -1.29 4.01
C ARG A 43 26.08 -1.25 3.22
N GLU A 44 26.13 -1.65 1.95
CA GLU A 44 24.91 -1.91 1.18
C GLU A 44 24.06 -2.97 1.92
N PRO A 45 22.72 -2.82 1.99
CA PRO A 45 21.86 -3.77 2.65
C PRO A 45 21.95 -5.08 1.91
N ILE A 46 22.15 -6.17 2.65
CA ILE A 46 21.83 -7.49 2.14
C ILE A 46 20.39 -7.74 2.58
N THR A 47 19.43 -7.54 1.68
CA THR A 47 18.02 -7.75 2.01
C THR A 47 17.67 -9.22 1.82
N ILE A 48 16.65 -9.72 2.53
CA ILE A 48 16.10 -11.07 2.30
C ILE A 48 15.49 -11.15 0.89
N LEU A 49 15.15 -10.00 0.28
CA LEU A 49 14.68 -9.91 -1.10
C LEU A 49 15.82 -10.11 -2.12
N ASP A 50 17.09 -9.97 -1.72
CA ASP A 50 18.25 -10.30 -2.55
C ASP A 50 18.58 -11.80 -2.51
N MET A 51 17.91 -12.57 -1.64
CA MET A 51 18.03 -14.02 -1.57
C MET A 51 17.05 -14.66 -2.57
N ALA A 52 17.56 -14.96 -3.76
CA ALA A 52 16.84 -15.84 -4.68
C ALA A 52 17.05 -17.30 -4.23
N SER A 53 16.01 -18.11 -4.18
CA SER A 53 16.15 -19.56 -4.01
C SER A 53 15.90 -20.27 -5.34
N ASP A 54 16.62 -21.36 -5.59
CA ASP A 54 16.29 -22.24 -6.72
C ASP A 54 15.00 -23.04 -6.47
N ALA A 55 14.60 -23.84 -7.45
CA ALA A 55 13.40 -24.68 -7.35
C ALA A 55 13.48 -25.74 -6.23
N ALA A 56 14.67 -26.00 -5.68
CA ALA A 56 14.90 -26.91 -4.55
C ALA A 56 14.97 -26.16 -3.20
N GLY A 57 14.77 -24.84 -3.20
CA GLY A 57 14.79 -24.01 -1.99
C GLY A 57 16.19 -23.64 -1.51
N VAL A 58 17.24 -23.93 -2.28
CA VAL A 58 18.62 -23.58 -1.93
C VAL A 58 18.83 -22.10 -2.23
N PRO A 59 19.33 -21.29 -1.27
CA PRO A 59 19.63 -19.89 -1.51
C PRO A 59 20.75 -19.77 -2.54
N VAL A 60 20.41 -19.20 -3.69
CA VAL A 60 21.33 -18.86 -4.77
C VAL A 60 21.64 -17.37 -4.66
N ASN A 61 22.92 -17.05 -4.48
CA ASN A 61 23.39 -15.68 -4.63
C ASN A 61 23.43 -15.34 -6.14
N VAL A 62 22.26 -15.04 -6.70
CA VAL A 62 22.18 -14.57 -8.08
C VAL A 62 22.55 -13.10 -8.05
N LYS A 63 23.80 -12.79 -8.42
CA LYS A 63 24.14 -11.45 -8.89
C LYS A 63 23.33 -11.19 -10.15
N VAL A 64 22.11 -10.69 -9.98
CA VAL A 64 21.23 -10.32 -11.07
C VAL A 64 21.80 -9.05 -11.69
N ASP A 65 22.26 -9.16 -12.93
CA ASP A 65 22.61 -8.00 -13.72
C ASP A 65 21.33 -7.23 -14.10
N TRP A 66 20.99 -6.24 -13.29
CA TRP A 66 19.85 -5.36 -13.47
C TRP A 66 19.94 -4.51 -14.74
N SER A 67 21.11 -4.41 -15.39
CA SER A 67 21.26 -3.68 -16.65
C SER A 67 20.68 -4.42 -17.86
N LYS A 68 20.34 -5.71 -17.71
CA LYS A 68 19.75 -6.51 -18.79
C LYS A 68 18.44 -5.89 -19.31
N ALA A 69 18.43 -5.60 -20.60
CA ALA A 69 17.29 -4.96 -21.28
C ALA A 69 15.96 -5.72 -21.11
N SER A 70 16.00 -7.06 -21.02
CA SER A 70 14.81 -7.89 -20.78
C SER A 70 14.20 -7.67 -19.38
N ILE A 71 15.03 -7.53 -18.36
CA ILE A 71 14.61 -7.25 -16.98
C ILE A 71 14.03 -5.85 -16.90
N GLN A 72 14.74 -4.85 -17.45
CA GLN A 72 14.29 -3.47 -17.50
C GLN A 72 12.93 -3.33 -18.21
N LYS A 73 12.78 -3.97 -19.38
CA LYS A 73 11.50 -3.99 -20.12
C LYS A 73 10.35 -4.61 -19.31
N THR A 74 10.64 -5.67 -18.57
CA THR A 74 9.64 -6.37 -17.73
C THR A 74 9.23 -5.51 -16.55
N LEU A 75 10.20 -4.89 -15.85
CA LEU A 75 9.92 -3.97 -14.74
C LEU A 75 9.12 -2.76 -15.19
N LEU A 76 9.48 -2.16 -16.33
CA LEU A 76 8.74 -1.03 -16.89
C LEU A 76 7.28 -1.41 -17.19
N ARG A 77 7.04 -2.59 -17.75
CA ARG A 77 5.69 -3.10 -17.99
C ARG A 77 4.92 -3.30 -16.69
N MET A 78 5.56 -3.88 -15.68
CA MET A 78 4.95 -4.11 -14.36
C MET A 78 4.58 -2.78 -13.68
N HIS A 79 5.50 -1.81 -13.65
CA HIS A 79 5.24 -0.47 -13.13
C HIS A 79 4.10 0.22 -13.87
N ALA A 80 4.05 0.13 -15.20
CA ALA A 80 2.96 0.70 -15.99
C ALA A 80 1.61 0.04 -15.63
N SER A 81 1.57 -1.29 -15.50
CA SER A 81 0.36 -2.02 -15.10
C SER A 81 -0.10 -1.64 -13.71
N MET A 82 0.82 -1.54 -12.73
CA MET A 82 0.48 -1.18 -11.35
C MET A 82 -0.04 0.25 -11.25
N ARG A 83 0.58 1.21 -11.95
CA ARG A 83 0.07 2.59 -12.04
C ARG A 83 -1.32 2.64 -12.66
N HIS A 84 -1.55 1.86 -13.71
CA HIS A 84 -2.86 1.78 -14.35
C HIS A 84 -3.93 1.20 -13.42
N LEU A 85 -3.61 0.14 -12.68
CA LEU A 85 -4.51 -0.43 -11.66
C LEU A 85 -4.81 0.57 -10.55
N HIS A 86 -3.78 1.24 -10.03
CA HIS A 86 -3.95 2.25 -8.99
C HIS A 86 -4.87 3.39 -9.45
N LYS A 87 -4.63 3.92 -10.66
CA LYS A 87 -5.50 4.93 -11.27
C LYS A 87 -6.94 4.43 -11.40
N THR A 88 -7.13 3.21 -11.89
CA THR A 88 -8.47 2.62 -12.05
C THR A 88 -9.21 2.50 -10.71
N ILE A 89 -8.50 2.19 -9.62
CA ILE A 89 -9.07 2.12 -8.28
C ILE A 89 -9.48 3.51 -7.79
N LEU A 90 -8.62 4.52 -7.98
CA LEU A 90 -8.94 5.90 -7.62
C LEU A 90 -10.16 6.41 -8.38
N ASP A 91 -10.19 6.25 -9.71
CA ASP A 91 -11.30 6.68 -10.57
C ASP A 91 -12.62 5.98 -10.14
N LYS A 92 -12.57 4.70 -9.77
CA LYS A 92 -13.74 3.97 -9.24
C LYS A 92 -14.20 4.49 -7.88
N ASN A 93 -13.28 4.87 -7.00
CA ASN A 93 -13.62 5.42 -5.69
C ASN A 93 -14.24 6.81 -5.82
N GLU A 94 -13.70 7.67 -6.70
CA GLU A 94 -14.28 8.98 -7.01
C GLU A 94 -15.69 8.84 -7.58
N ALA A 95 -15.90 7.95 -8.55
CA ALA A 95 -17.22 7.70 -9.11
C ALA A 95 -18.23 7.18 -8.05
N ARG A 96 -17.77 6.40 -7.08
CA ARG A 96 -18.61 5.98 -5.93
C ARG A 96 -18.96 7.14 -5.02
N GLN A 97 -18.01 8.03 -4.74
CA GLN A 97 -18.25 9.24 -3.93
C GLN A 97 -19.24 10.19 -4.62
N LEU A 98 -19.06 10.46 -5.92
CA LEU A 98 -20.00 11.29 -6.69
C LEU A 98 -21.41 10.69 -6.72
N LYS A 99 -21.54 9.37 -6.88
CA LYS A 99 -22.84 8.68 -6.78
C LYS A 99 -23.48 8.81 -5.39
N ALA A 100 -22.69 8.72 -4.33
CA ALA A 100 -23.18 8.91 -2.97
C ALA A 100 -23.67 10.34 -2.75
N ILE A 101 -22.90 11.34 -3.21
CA ILE A 101 -23.25 12.77 -3.13
C ILE A 101 -24.53 13.07 -3.93
N ASN A 102 -24.63 12.58 -5.17
CA ASN A 102 -25.84 12.79 -5.98
C ASN A 102 -27.06 12.12 -5.35
N LYS A 103 -26.90 10.96 -4.72
CA LYS A 103 -27.99 10.29 -3.99
C LYS A 103 -28.40 11.08 -2.74
N THR A 104 -27.47 11.73 -2.02
CA THR A 104 -27.82 12.59 -0.88
C THR A 104 -28.46 13.91 -1.30
N PHE A 105 -28.01 14.51 -2.41
CA PHE A 105 -28.66 15.69 -3.00
C PHE A 105 -30.11 15.44 -3.43
N ASP A 106 -30.42 14.23 -3.90
CA ASP A 106 -31.79 13.80 -4.23
C ASP A 106 -32.70 13.73 -2.98
N TYR A 107 -32.13 13.53 -1.78
CA TYR A 107 -32.86 13.61 -0.51
C TYR A 107 -32.97 15.04 0.06
N ASP A 108 -32.00 15.93 -0.22
CA ASP A 108 -32.08 17.35 0.19
C ASP A 108 -33.15 18.15 -0.58
N ALA A 109 -33.69 17.58 -1.67
CA ALA A 109 -34.87 18.11 -2.37
C ALA A 109 -36.21 17.70 -1.72
N ILE A 110 -36.21 16.83 -0.70
CA ILE A 110 -37.40 16.52 0.10
C ILE A 110 -37.43 17.49 1.29
N ASN A 111 -38.09 18.63 1.09
CA ASN A 111 -38.47 19.67 2.07
C ASN A 111 -38.06 19.39 3.53
N ALA A 112 -36.83 19.72 3.90
CA ALA A 112 -36.44 19.88 5.31
C ALA A 112 -36.98 21.17 5.94
N ASP A 113 -37.76 21.98 5.20
CA ASP A 113 -38.43 23.19 5.69
C ASP A 113 -39.79 22.91 6.34
N VAL A 114 -40.40 21.75 6.06
CA VAL A 114 -41.64 21.35 6.75
C VAL A 114 -41.27 20.25 7.73
N CYS A 115 -41.10 20.63 9.00
CA CYS A 115 -40.92 19.75 10.16
C CYS A 115 -42.17 18.87 10.42
N ASP A 116 -42.61 18.07 9.47
CA ASP A 116 -43.63 17.04 9.68
C ASP A 116 -42.95 15.68 9.87
N TYR A 117 -42.45 15.46 11.08
CA TYR A 117 -42.14 14.11 11.55
C TYR A 117 -43.46 13.43 11.96
N MET A 118 -44.18 12.85 10.99
CA MET A 118 -45.19 11.84 11.30
C MET A 118 -44.46 10.52 11.60
N LEU A 119 -44.29 10.24 12.89
CA LEU A 119 -43.98 8.91 13.41
C LEU A 119 -45.19 8.00 13.21
N LEU A 120 -45.10 7.03 12.31
CA LEU A 120 -45.75 5.73 12.42
C LEU A 120 -44.81 4.64 11.89
#